data_AF-A0A2N1M4G5-F1
#
_entry.id   AF-A0A2N1M4G5-F1
#
_cell.length_a   1.000
_cell.length_b   1.000
_cell.length_c   1.000
_cell.angle_alpha   90.00
_cell.angle_beta   90.00
_cell.angle_gamma   90.00
#
_symmetry.space_group_name_H-M   'P 1'
#
loop_
_entity.id
_entity.type
_entity.pdbx_description
1 polymer ?
#
loop_
_entity_poly.entity_id
_entity_poly.type
_entity_poly.pdbx_seq_one_letter_code
_entity_poly.pdbx_strand_id
1 'polypeptide(L)'
;MSAIVTNKKKVKAIAKALTVTSPNPVTTTSRLSRLRRELRKLNAPEKIISTTFDEKTTCASNKIQKERRVQCENEGIDFPDHFSLESFKERLDLYDVSNTPDVQALADVMIMLCIRPTEIKDLRISNGSIIGYSKN
;
A
#
# COMPACT_ATOMS: atom_id res chain seq x y z
N MET A 1 -0.62 -23.53 -31.70
CA MET A 1 -1.34 -22.25 -31.90
C MET A 1 -2.67 -22.14 -31.12
N SER A 2 -3.46 -23.22 -30.97
CA SER A 2 -4.84 -23.17 -30.43
C SER A 2 -4.96 -22.81 -28.93
N ALA A 3 -4.15 -23.40 -28.05
CA ALA A 3 -4.27 -23.19 -26.59
C ALA A 3 -4.01 -21.73 -26.14
N ILE A 4 -3.03 -21.05 -26.76
CA ILE A 4 -2.66 -19.66 -26.43
C ILE A 4 -3.78 -18.67 -26.80
N VAL A 5 -4.45 -18.89 -27.93
CA VAL A 5 -5.55 -18.05 -28.41
C VAL A 5 -6.77 -18.17 -27.49
N THR A 6 -7.06 -19.38 -27.00
CA THR A 6 -8.17 -19.64 -26.07
C THR A 6 -7.93 -18.99 -24.71
N ASN A 7 -6.68 -18.98 -24.22
CA ASN A 7 -6.31 -18.33 -22.96
C ASN A 7 -6.45 -16.79 -23.07
N LYS A 8 -5.98 -16.19 -24.17
CA LYS A 8 -6.10 -14.74 -24.43
C LYS A 8 -7.54 -14.24 -24.39
N LYS A 9 -8.49 -14.96 -25.02
CA LYS A 9 -9.91 -14.58 -25.04
C LYS A 9 -10.52 -14.63 -23.63
N LYS A 10 -10.22 -15.67 -22.85
CA LYS A 10 -10.70 -15.82 -21.46
C LYS A 10 -10.20 -14.70 -20.55
N VAL A 11 -8.89 -14.39 -20.60
CA VAL A 11 -8.31 -13.29 -19.81
C VAL A 11 -8.94 -11.95 -20.17
N LYS A 12 -9.15 -11.69 -21.46
CA LYS A 12 -9.84 -10.46 -21.92
C LYS A 12 -11.28 -10.39 -21.42
N ALA A 13 -12.00 -11.50 -21.36
CA ALA A 13 -13.37 -11.55 -20.84
C ALA A 13 -13.41 -11.26 -19.33
N ILE A 14 -12.48 -11.83 -18.56
CA ILE A 14 -12.35 -11.56 -17.11
C ILE A 14 -12.03 -10.07 -16.88
N ALA A 15 -11.08 -9.52 -17.62
CA ALA A 15 -10.74 -8.09 -17.51
C ALA A 15 -11.95 -7.18 -17.78
N LYS A 16 -12.75 -7.49 -18.82
CA LYS A 16 -13.99 -6.78 -19.11
C LYS A 16 -15.05 -6.95 -18.02
N ALA A 17 -15.20 -8.14 -17.45
CA ALA A 17 -16.13 -8.35 -16.34
C ALA A 17 -15.72 -7.47 -15.14
N LEU A 18 -14.43 -7.41 -14.82
CA LEU A 18 -13.90 -6.57 -13.73
C LEU A 18 -14.19 -5.08 -13.93
N THR A 19 -14.21 -4.58 -15.17
CA THR A 19 -14.54 -3.18 -15.47
C THR A 19 -16.03 -2.90 -15.37
N VAL A 20 -16.89 -3.87 -15.68
CA VAL A 20 -18.36 -3.73 -15.56
C VAL A 20 -18.83 -3.84 -14.11
N THR A 21 -18.23 -4.73 -13.30
CA THR A 21 -18.69 -5.01 -11.93
C THR A 21 -18.26 -3.96 -10.89
N SER A 22 -17.46 -2.95 -11.26
CA SER A 22 -16.97 -1.94 -10.31
C SER A 22 -17.22 -0.53 -10.85
N PRO A 23 -18.12 0.24 -10.21
CA PRO A 23 -18.40 1.62 -10.64
C PRO A 23 -17.23 2.56 -10.34
N ASN A 24 -16.36 2.21 -9.37
CA ASN A 24 -15.21 3.02 -9.01
C ASN A 24 -13.98 2.63 -9.86
N PRO A 25 -13.46 3.53 -10.71
CA PRO A 25 -12.31 3.22 -11.55
C PRO A 25 -11.03 2.93 -10.74
N VAL A 26 -10.87 3.45 -9.52
CA VAL A 26 -9.74 3.14 -8.62
C VAL A 26 -9.80 1.69 -8.13
N THR A 27 -10.99 1.22 -7.77
CA THR A 27 -11.18 -0.19 -7.38
C THR A 27 -10.97 -1.11 -8.58
N THR A 28 -11.44 -0.68 -9.76
CA THR A 28 -11.26 -1.41 -11.01
C THR A 28 -9.79 -1.55 -11.40
N THR A 29 -9.00 -0.47 -11.35
CA THR A 29 -7.56 -0.52 -11.64
C THR A 29 -6.81 -1.42 -10.67
N SER A 30 -7.15 -1.39 -9.38
CA SER A 30 -6.57 -2.29 -8.36
C SER A 30 -6.82 -3.77 -8.70
N ARG A 31 -8.07 -4.12 -9.04
CA ARG A 31 -8.44 -5.49 -9.45
C ARG A 31 -7.68 -5.95 -10.69
N LEU A 32 -7.57 -5.09 -11.71
CA LEU A 32 -6.81 -5.40 -12.93
C LEU A 32 -5.31 -5.57 -12.64
N SER A 33 -4.72 -4.74 -11.78
CA SER A 33 -3.32 -4.88 -11.37
C SER A 33 -3.07 -6.19 -10.62
N ARG A 34 -4.00 -6.59 -9.74
CA ARG A 34 -3.95 -7.91 -9.08
C ARG A 34 -3.99 -9.05 -10.09
N LEU A 35 -4.91 -9.00 -11.06
CA LEU A 35 -4.99 -9.99 -12.14
C LEU A 35 -3.66 -10.12 -12.90
N ARG A 36 -3.03 -9.00 -13.27
CA ARG A 36 -1.72 -9.00 -13.96
C ARG A 36 -0.62 -9.64 -13.12
N ARG A 37 -0.60 -9.39 -11.81
CA ARG A 37 0.38 -10.01 -10.90
C ARG A 37 0.22 -11.52 -10.84
N GLU A 38 -1.01 -12.02 -10.73
CA GLU A 38 -1.25 -13.47 -10.72
C GLU A 38 -0.93 -14.11 -12.07
N LEU A 39 -1.23 -13.43 -13.20
CA LEU A 39 -0.82 -13.90 -14.53
C LEU A 39 0.70 -14.01 -14.67
N ARG A 40 1.47 -13.06 -14.12
CA ARG A 40 2.94 -13.12 -14.11
C ARG A 40 3.47 -14.29 -13.29
N LYS A 41 2.88 -14.57 -12.12
CA LYS A 41 3.23 -15.75 -11.31
C LYS A 41 3.01 -17.07 -12.05
N LEU A 42 2.03 -17.09 -12.97
CA LEU A 42 1.76 -18.23 -13.85
C LEU A 42 2.60 -18.23 -15.14
N ASN A 43 3.63 -17.38 -15.25
CA ASN A 43 4.46 -17.21 -16.44
C ASN A 43 3.64 -16.94 -17.73
N ALA A 44 2.52 -16.23 -17.61
CA ALA A 44 1.71 -15.87 -18.77
C ALA A 44 2.49 -14.95 -19.73
N PRO A 45 2.42 -15.18 -21.05
CA PRO A 45 3.05 -14.31 -22.04
C PRO A 45 2.59 -12.85 -21.90
N GLU A 46 3.50 -11.89 -22.11
CA GLU A 46 3.19 -10.45 -22.02
C GLU A 46 2.06 -10.04 -22.98
N LYS A 47 1.94 -10.70 -24.15
CA LYS A 47 0.85 -10.51 -25.11
C LYS A 47 -0.54 -10.85 -24.55
N ILE A 48 -0.63 -11.69 -23.51
CA ILE A 48 -1.87 -11.99 -22.80
C ILE A 48 -2.08 -10.98 -21.66
N ILE A 49 -1.04 -10.67 -20.90
CA ILE A 49 -1.09 -9.69 -19.81
C ILE A 49 -1.54 -8.32 -20.33
N SER A 50 -0.98 -7.86 -21.44
CA SER A 50 -1.31 -6.57 -22.06
C SER A 50 -2.77 -6.45 -22.51
N THR A 51 -3.48 -7.57 -22.73
CA THR A 51 -4.92 -7.53 -23.06
C THR A 51 -5.81 -7.10 -21.91
N THR A 52 -5.28 -7.13 -20.68
CA THR A 52 -5.97 -6.66 -19.49
C THR A 52 -5.80 -5.15 -19.29
N PHE A 53 -5.02 -4.48 -20.14
CA PHE A 53 -4.83 -3.04 -20.06
C PHE A 53 -6.09 -2.31 -20.52
N ASP A 54 -6.50 -1.33 -19.72
CA ASP A 54 -7.66 -0.48 -20.02
C ASP A 54 -7.26 0.96 -19.73
N GLU A 55 -6.94 1.68 -20.81
CA GLU A 55 -6.44 3.05 -20.77
C GLU A 55 -7.48 4.00 -20.18
N LYS A 56 -8.76 3.83 -20.55
CA LYS A 56 -9.84 4.70 -20.06
C LYS A 56 -9.99 4.61 -18.55
N THR A 57 -10.05 3.39 -18.02
CA THR A 57 -10.13 3.16 -16.57
C THR A 57 -8.87 3.63 -15.85
N THR A 58 -7.70 3.42 -16.45
CA THR A 58 -6.42 3.89 -15.88
C THR A 58 -6.38 5.41 -15.78
N CYS A 59 -6.75 6.12 -16.84
CA CYS A 59 -6.83 7.58 -16.88
C CYS A 59 -7.80 8.11 -15.82
N ALA A 60 -9.01 7.55 -15.75
CA ALA A 60 -10.02 7.96 -14.77
C ALA A 60 -9.56 7.73 -13.31
N SER A 61 -8.95 6.57 -13.04
CA SER A 61 -8.38 6.26 -11.72
C SER A 61 -7.28 7.24 -11.33
N ASN A 62 -6.36 7.54 -12.25
CA ASN A 62 -5.25 8.46 -11.99
C ASN A 62 -5.75 9.88 -11.72
N LYS A 63 -6.78 10.33 -12.46
CA LYS A 63 -7.43 11.62 -12.24
C LYS A 63 -8.02 11.70 -10.82
N ILE A 64 -8.81 10.71 -10.41
CA ILE A 64 -9.40 10.65 -9.06
C ILE A 64 -8.32 10.65 -7.98
N GLN A 65 -7.26 9.85 -8.14
CA GLN A 65 -6.17 9.81 -7.17
C GLN A 65 -5.42 11.14 -7.09
N LYS A 66 -5.24 11.84 -8.20
CA LYS A 66 -4.61 13.17 -8.22
C LYS A 66 -5.49 14.20 -7.52
N GLU A 67 -6.79 14.23 -7.81
CA GLU A 67 -7.75 15.13 -7.16
C GLU A 67 -7.80 14.90 -5.64
N ARG A 68 -7.80 13.64 -5.20
CA ARG A 68 -7.73 13.30 -3.77
C ARG A 68 -6.45 13.79 -3.11
N ARG A 69 -5.30 13.70 -3.79
CA ARG A 69 -4.04 14.24 -3.24
C ARG A 69 -4.11 15.75 -3.06
N VAL A 70 -4.63 16.47 -4.06
CA VAL A 70 -4.81 17.93 -3.97
C VAL A 70 -5.78 18.30 -2.86
N GLN A 71 -6.88 17.54 -2.68
CA GLN A 71 -7.80 17.73 -1.56
C GLN A 71 -7.10 17.55 -0.21
N CYS A 72 -6.37 16.44 0.00
CA CYS A 72 -5.63 16.21 1.25
C CYS A 72 -4.53 17.26 1.51
N GLU A 73 -3.90 17.81 0.46
CA GLU A 73 -2.94 18.91 0.61
C GLU A 73 -3.61 20.20 1.10
N ASN A 74 -4.84 20.48 0.67
CA ASN A 74 -5.58 21.68 1.02
C ASN A 74 -6.36 21.57 2.34
N GLU A 75 -6.91 20.40 2.64
CA GLU A 75 -7.64 20.12 3.90
C GLU A 75 -6.68 19.91 5.07
N GLY A 76 -5.41 19.65 4.78
CA GLY A 76 -4.48 19.14 5.78
C GLY A 76 -4.83 17.70 6.18
N ILE A 77 -4.06 17.15 7.10
CA ILE A 77 -4.37 15.86 7.71
C ILE A 77 -4.92 16.18 9.10
N ASP A 78 -6.20 15.85 9.31
CA ASP A 78 -6.78 15.84 10.65
C ASP A 78 -6.24 14.60 11.39
N PHE A 79 -5.13 14.81 12.09
CA PHE A 79 -4.52 13.77 12.90
C PHE A 79 -5.37 13.60 14.17
N PRO A 80 -5.83 12.37 14.48
CA PRO A 80 -6.39 12.10 15.78
C PRO A 80 -5.48 12.63 16.90
N ASP A 81 -6.06 13.12 18.00
CA ASP A 81 -5.31 13.73 19.12
C ASP A 81 -4.14 12.85 19.63
N HIS A 82 -4.29 11.52 19.56
CA HIS A 82 -3.25 10.55 19.96
C HIS A 82 -2.01 10.50 19.05
N PHE A 83 -2.05 11.16 17.89
CA PHE A 83 -0.92 11.40 16.98
C PHE A 83 -0.39 12.83 17.06
N SER A 84 -0.93 13.67 17.95
CA SER A 84 -0.33 14.98 18.24
C SER A 84 1.06 14.82 18.85
N LEU A 85 1.95 15.78 18.59
CA LEU A 85 3.31 15.78 19.14
C LEU A 85 3.30 15.74 20.69
N GLU A 86 2.33 16.41 21.31
CA GLU A 86 2.17 16.49 22.76
C GLU A 86 1.74 15.13 23.34
N SER A 87 0.67 14.53 22.80
CA SER A 87 0.23 13.19 23.22
C SER A 87 1.31 12.14 22.95
N PHE A 88 2.04 12.28 21.85
CA PHE A 88 3.14 11.39 21.51
C PHE A 88 4.28 11.49 22.53
N LYS A 89 4.63 12.70 22.96
CA LYS A 89 5.63 12.94 24.01
C LYS A 89 5.21 12.36 25.35
N GLU A 90 3.97 12.60 25.78
CA GLU A 90 3.44 12.05 27.03
C GLU A 90 3.49 10.52 27.04
N ARG A 91 3.14 9.88 25.92
CA ARG A 91 3.20 8.41 25.79
C ARG A 91 4.62 7.86 25.90
N LEU A 92 5.61 8.57 25.34
CA LEU A 92 7.01 8.18 25.49
C LEU A 92 7.52 8.36 26.91
N ASP A 93 7.15 9.47 27.54
CA ASP A 93 7.54 9.77 28.93
C ASP A 93 6.96 8.73 29.91
N LEU A 94 5.83 8.09 29.53
CA LEU A 94 5.19 6.99 30.26
C LEU A 94 5.78 5.60 29.95
N TYR A 95 6.55 5.43 28.87
CA TYR A 95 7.15 4.13 28.59
C TYR A 95 8.22 3.82 29.62
N ASP A 96 7.97 2.77 30.42
CA ASP A 96 9.00 2.20 31.26
C ASP A 96 10.02 1.51 30.38
N VAL A 97 11.09 2.25 30.13
CA VAL A 97 12.16 1.76 29.30
C VAL A 97 12.79 0.52 29.95
N SER A 98 12.75 0.28 31.25
CA SER A 98 13.35 -0.94 31.81
C SER A 98 12.70 -2.28 31.37
N ASN A 99 11.51 -2.24 30.74
CA ASN A 99 10.79 -3.41 30.26
C ASN A 99 10.92 -3.63 28.73
N THR A 100 10.55 -4.84 28.28
CA THR A 100 10.49 -5.14 26.84
C THR A 100 9.31 -4.38 26.21
N PRO A 101 9.50 -3.61 25.13
CA PRO A 101 8.43 -2.85 24.50
C PRO A 101 7.40 -3.78 23.87
N ASP A 102 6.13 -3.39 23.94
CA ASP A 102 5.07 -4.05 23.20
C ASP A 102 5.00 -3.56 21.74
N VAL A 103 4.10 -4.15 20.96
CA VAL A 103 3.91 -3.81 19.54
C VAL A 103 3.42 -2.37 19.36
N GLN A 104 2.74 -1.79 20.36
CA GLN A 104 2.24 -0.42 20.34
C GLN A 104 3.39 0.57 20.52
N ALA A 105 4.28 0.33 21.49
CA ALA A 105 5.51 1.09 21.70
C ALA A 105 6.42 1.07 20.47
N LEU A 106 6.51 -0.08 19.80
CA LEU A 106 7.24 -0.22 18.55
C LEU A 106 6.64 0.64 17.43
N ALA A 107 5.32 0.58 17.24
CA ALA A 107 4.62 1.36 16.22
C ALA A 107 4.79 2.87 16.46
N ASP A 108 4.68 3.31 17.72
CA ASP A 108 4.88 4.70 18.11
C ASP A 108 6.26 5.21 17.75
N VAL A 109 7.31 4.46 18.12
CA VAL A 109 8.70 4.79 17.80
C VAL A 109 8.92 4.88 16.29
N MET A 110 8.35 3.95 15.51
CA MET A 110 8.49 3.98 14.05
C MET A 110 7.81 5.20 13.43
N ILE A 111 6.65 5.60 13.96
CA ILE A 111 5.93 6.81 13.56
C ILE A 111 6.72 8.07 13.95
N MET A 112 7.33 8.12 15.15
CA MET A 112 8.21 9.22 15.58
C MET A 112 9.36 9.46 14.59
N LEU A 113 10.06 8.37 14.26
CA LEU A 113 11.26 8.46 13.45
C LEU A 113 10.94 8.74 11.98
N CYS A 114 9.65 8.79 11.63
CA CYS A 114 9.16 8.86 10.25
C CYS A 114 9.76 7.78 9.35
N ILE A 115 10.13 6.62 9.92
CA ILE A 115 10.78 5.54 9.17
C ILE A 115 9.71 4.59 8.66
N ARG A 116 9.79 4.24 7.37
CA ARG A 116 8.91 3.23 6.80
C ARG A 116 9.31 1.85 7.36
N PRO A 117 8.36 0.99 7.77
CA PRO A 117 8.67 -0.36 8.23
C PRO A 117 9.60 -1.15 7.31
N THR A 118 9.42 -1.00 6.00
CA THR A 118 10.22 -1.68 4.96
C THR A 118 11.65 -1.16 4.82
N GLU A 119 11.96 0.01 5.35
CA GLU A 119 13.32 0.58 5.32
C GLU A 119 14.19 0.06 6.48
N ILE A 120 13.58 -0.57 7.49
CA ILE A 120 14.28 -1.12 8.64
C ILE A 120 14.57 -2.60 8.39
N LYS A 121 15.86 -2.94 8.41
CA LYS A 121 16.32 -4.32 8.36
C LYS A 121 16.33 -4.95 9.75
N ASP A 122 16.92 -4.21 10.69
CA ASP A 122 17.05 -4.62 12.08
C ASP A 122 16.71 -3.42 12.96
N LEU A 123 15.84 -3.60 13.95
CA LEU A 123 15.58 -2.63 14.99
C LEU A 123 15.89 -3.28 16.33
N ARG A 124 16.83 -2.71 17.06
CA ARG A 124 17.24 -3.17 18.38
C ARG A 124 16.73 -2.20 19.42
N ILE A 125 15.81 -2.70 20.23
CA ILE A 125 15.31 -2.01 21.40
C ILE A 125 15.76 -2.82 22.61
N SER A 126 16.46 -2.18 23.52
CA SER A 126 16.91 -2.79 24.78
C SER A 126 16.65 -1.79 25.87
N ASN A 127 16.04 -2.26 26.94
CA ASN A 127 15.50 -1.41 27.96
C ASN A 127 14.82 -0.19 27.30
N GLY A 128 13.76 -0.46 26.50
CA GLY A 128 12.82 0.52 25.90
C GLY A 128 13.43 1.72 25.18
N SER A 129 14.74 1.70 24.99
CA SER A 129 15.51 2.68 24.27
C SER A 129 15.93 2.05 22.95
N ILE A 130 15.87 2.83 21.88
CA ILE A 130 16.44 2.43 20.60
C ILE A 130 17.96 2.42 20.78
N ILE A 131 18.53 1.24 20.89
CA ILE A 131 19.99 1.07 21.01
C ILE A 131 20.66 0.91 19.65
N GLY A 132 19.87 0.69 18.59
CA GLY A 132 20.35 0.72 17.23
C GLY A 132 19.29 0.32 16.24
N TYR A 133 19.43 0.81 15.02
CA TYR A 133 18.68 0.30 13.88
C TYR A 133 19.60 0.21 12.67
N SER A 134 19.29 -0.71 11.77
CA SER A 134 19.94 -0.86 10.48
C SER A 134 18.90 -0.68 9.39
N LYS A 135 19.26 0.07 8.34
CA LYS A 135 18.44 0.19 7.14
C LYS A 135 18.81 -0.91 6.14
N ASN A 136 17.85 -1.26 5.29
CA ASN A 136 18.13 -2.10 4.12
C ASN A 136 19.10 -1.44 3.14
#